data_AF-A0A6N9TQY5-F1
#
_entry.id   AF-A0A6N9TQY5-F1
#
_cell.length_a   1.000
_cell.length_b   1.000
_cell.length_c   1.000
_cell.angle_alpha   90.00
_cell.angle_beta   90.00
_cell.angle_gamma   90.00
#
_symmetry.space_group_name_H-M   'P 1'
#
loop_
_entity.id
_entity.type
_entity.pdbx_description
1 polymer ?
#
loop_
_entity_poly.entity_id
_entity_poly.type
_entity_poly.pdbx_seq_one_letter_code
_entity_poly.pdbx_strand_id
1 'polypeptide(L)' 'PPTTAHGALIRHLTEADPDHFQPMNVNFGLFAPLGRRLPKRQRGAAYAERAIRDWAAFLARS' A
#
# COMPACT_ATOMS: atom_id res chain seq x y z
N PRO A 1 4.25 -7.90 1.50
CA PRO A 1 3.89 -6.95 2.58
C PRO A 1 2.77 -5.99 2.16
N PRO A 2 1.76 -5.71 3.01
CA PRO A 2 0.62 -4.83 2.66
C PRO A 2 0.98 -3.39 2.28
N THR A 3 2.19 -2.94 2.62
CA THR A 3 2.69 -1.59 2.34
C THR A 3 3.23 -1.42 0.92
N THR A 4 3.41 -2.49 0.15
CA THR A 4 3.76 -2.44 -1.28
C THR A 4 2.51 -2.29 -2.15
N ALA A 5 2.67 -1.85 -3.40
CA ALA A 5 1.55 -1.71 -4.34
C ALA A 5 0.81 -3.04 -4.55
N HIS A 6 1.54 -4.12 -4.80
CA HIS A 6 0.97 -5.47 -4.95
C HIS A 6 0.32 -5.95 -3.65
N GLY A 7 0.97 -5.76 -2.50
CA GLY A 7 0.39 -6.17 -1.23
C GLY A 7 -0.87 -5.39 -0.87
N ALA A 8 -0.93 -4.10 -1.18
CA ALA A 8 -2.12 -3.28 -0.99
C ALA A 8 -3.29 -3.74 -1.88
N LEU A 9 -3.00 -4.09 -3.14
CA LEU A 9 -4.00 -4.59 -4.06
C LEU A 9 -4.52 -5.98 -3.67
N ILE A 10 -3.62 -6.90 -3.31
CA ILE A 10 -4.01 -8.24 -2.82
C ILE A 10 -4.89 -8.09 -1.57
N ARG A 11 -4.48 -7.25 -0.63
CA ARG A 11 -5.27 -6.96 0.58
C ARG A 11 -6.66 -6.45 0.23
N HIS A 12 -6.78 -5.51 -0.70
CA HIS A 12 -8.06 -5.00 -1.15
C HIS A 12 -8.93 -6.11 -1.76
N LEU A 13 -8.35 -7.00 -2.57
CA LEU A 13 -9.06 -8.12 -3.17
C LEU A 13 -9.55 -9.13 -2.12
N THR A 14 -8.78 -9.36 -1.06
CA THR A 14 -9.08 -10.40 -0.07
C THR A 14 -9.88 -9.90 1.14
N GLU A 15 -9.85 -8.61 1.45
CA GLU A 15 -10.48 -8.03 2.65
C GLU A 15 -11.68 -7.12 2.35
N ALA A 16 -11.91 -6.75 1.09
CA ALA A 16 -13.08 -5.94 0.74
C ALA A 16 -14.38 -6.72 0.95
N ASP A 17 -15.44 -6.00 1.30
CA ASP A 17 -16.81 -6.54 1.33
C ASP A 17 -17.21 -7.01 -0.08
N PRO A 18 -17.46 -8.30 -0.29
CA PRO A 18 -17.82 -8.85 -1.61
C PRO A 18 -19.07 -8.19 -2.21
N ASP A 19 -20.03 -7.79 -1.38
CA ASP A 19 -21.31 -7.21 -1.84
C ASP A 19 -21.13 -5.79 -2.41
N HIS A 20 -20.05 -5.10 -2.01
CA HIS A 20 -19.73 -3.74 -2.43
C HIS A 20 -18.39 -3.64 -3.18
N PHE A 21 -17.80 -4.78 -3.54
CA PHE A 21 -16.52 -4.80 -4.21
C PHE A 21 -16.62 -4.18 -5.60
N GLN A 22 -15.67 -3.29 -5.91
CA GLN A 22 -15.51 -2.74 -7.25
C GLN A 22 -14.07 -3.00 -7.71
N PRO A 23 -13.87 -3.62 -8.89
CA PRO A 23 -12.55 -3.85 -9.41
C PRO A 23 -11.87 -2.51 -9.71
N MET A 24 -10.62 -2.37 -9.28
CA MET A 24 -9.84 -1.17 -9.52
C MET A 24 -8.34 -1.49 -9.57
N ASN A 25 -7.62 -0.69 -10.35
CA ASN A 25 -6.16 -0.68 -10.31
C ASN A 25 -5.65 -0.10 -8.98
N VAL A 26 -4.38 -0.37 -8.68
CA VAL A 26 -3.74 0.19 -7.49
C VAL A 26 -3.77 1.73 -7.52
N ASN A 27 -4.12 2.33 -6.39
CA ASN A 27 -4.01 3.78 -6.19
C ASN A 27 -3.59 4.09 -4.74
N PHE A 28 -3.25 5.35 -4.46
CA PHE A 28 -2.79 5.76 -3.12
C PHE A 28 -3.82 5.60 -2.00
N GLY A 29 -5.11 5.45 -2.33
CA GLY A 29 -6.17 5.20 -1.34
C GLY A 29 -6.13 3.78 -0.76
N LEU A 30 -5.51 2.82 -1.46
CA LEU A 30 -5.37 1.45 -0.96
C LEU A 30 -4.27 1.29 0.12
N PHE A 31 -3.35 2.26 0.19
CA PHE A 31 -2.22 2.22 1.12
C PHE A 31 -2.65 2.76 2.49
N ALA A 32 -2.21 2.09 3.56
CA ALA A 32 -2.36 2.62 4.92
C ALA A 32 -1.75 4.03 5.03
N PRO A 33 -2.36 4.99 5.74
CA PRO A 33 -1.85 6.36 5.81
C PRO A 33 -0.43 6.43 6.39
N LEU A 34 0.32 7.49 6.05
CA LEU A 34 1.71 7.70 6.50
C LEU A 34 1.84 8.15 7.97
N GLY A 35 0.73 8.33 8.69
CA GLY A 35 0.71 8.81 10.08
C GLY A 35 1.13 10.26 10.26
N ARG A 36 1.51 10.96 9.19
CA ARG A 36 1.89 12.38 9.19
C ARG A 36 1.37 13.09 7.95
N ARG A 37 1.06 14.38 8.09
CA ARG A 37 0.67 15.23 6.96
C ARG A 37 1.92 15.62 6.19
N LEU A 38 1.93 15.33 4.89
CA LEU A 38 3.00 15.73 3.97
C LEU A 38 2.42 16.55 2.80
N PRO A 39 3.22 17.46 2.22
CA PRO A 39 2.88 18.10 0.95
C PRO A 39 2.52 17.06 -0.11
N LYS A 40 1.50 17.34 -0.95
CA LYS A 40 1.01 16.40 -1.97
C LYS A 40 2.15 15.83 -2.83
N ARG A 41 3.11 16.68 -3.18
CA ARG A 41 4.28 16.37 -4.02
C ARG A 41 5.27 15.39 -3.37
N GLN A 42 5.29 15.29 -2.04
CA GLN A 42 6.19 14.40 -1.29
C GLN A 42 5.53 13.06 -0.90
N ARG A 43 4.19 12.97 -0.94
CA ARG A 43 3.48 11.76 -0.49
C ARG A 43 3.86 10.51 -1.28
N GLY A 44 4.02 10.62 -2.59
CA GLY A 44 4.41 9.49 -3.44
C GLY A 44 5.76 8.90 -3.05
N ALA A 45 6.77 9.76 -2.87
CA ALA A 45 8.10 9.35 -2.42
C ALA A 45 8.07 8.69 -1.04
N ALA A 46 7.35 9.28 -0.08
CA ALA A 46 7.24 8.71 1.27
C ALA A 46 6.54 7.34 1.30
N TYR A 47 5.53 7.12 0.45
CA TYR A 47 4.93 5.79 0.29
C TYR A 47 5.91 4.78 -0.33
N ALA A 48 6.67 5.20 -1.35
CA ALA A 48 7.67 4.36 -1.99
C ALA A 48 8.80 3.97 -1.01
N GLU A 49 9.33 4.92 -0.24
CA GLU A 49 10.35 4.66 0.79
C GLU A 49 9.88 3.62 1.81
N ARG A 50 8.65 3.76 2.33
CA ARG A 50 8.06 2.75 3.23
C ARG A 50 7.93 1.39 2.55
N ALA A 51 7.41 1.35 1.33
CA ALA A 51 7.23 0.11 0.58
C ALA A 51 8.55 -0.62 0.33
N ILE A 52 9.60 0.10 -0.08
CA ILE A 52 10.94 -0.46 -0.34
C ILE A 52 11.55 -1.01 0.95
N ARG A 53 11.50 -0.24 2.04
CA ARG A 53 12.01 -0.68 3.35
C ARG A 53 11.33 -1.95 3.83
N ASP A 54 9.99 -1.98 3.77
CA ASP A 54 9.23 -3.12 4.29
C ASP A 54 9.37 -4.35 3.37
N TRP A 55 9.58 -4.14 2.07
CA TRP A 55 9.91 -5.21 1.11
C TRP A 55 11.28 -5.82 1.39
N ALA A 56 12.31 -4.99 1.59
CA ALA A 56 13.63 -5.47 1.97
C ALA A 56 13.60 -6.29 3.27
N ALA A 57 12.86 -5.80 4.27
CA ALA A 57 12.68 -6.52 5.53
C ALA A 57 11.93 -7.85 5.36
N PHE A 58 11.00 -7.93 4.40
CA PHE A 58 10.32 -9.18 4.07
C PHE A 58 11.26 -10.19 3.41
N LEU A 59 12.06 -9.75 2.44
CA LEU A 59 13.05 -10.61 1.77
C LEU A 59 14.10 -11.14 2.74
N ALA A 60 14.52 -10.34 3.73
CA ALA A 60 15.48 -10.78 4.74
C ALA A 60 14.93 -11.83 5.73
N ARG A 61 13.60 -12.03 5.78
CA ARG A 61 12.93 -13.01 6.65
C ARG A 61 12.42 -14.23 5.88
N SER A 62 12.54 -14.24 4.56
CA SER A 62 12.10 -15.32 3.67
C SER A 62 13.30 -16.18 3.27
#